data_AF-A0A956J172-F1
#
_entry.id   AF-A0A956J172-F1
#
_cell.length_a   1.000
_cell.length_b   1.000
_cell.length_c   1.000
_cell.angle_alpha   90.00
_cell.angle_beta   90.00
_cell.angle_gamma   90.00
#
_symmetry.space_group_name_H-M   'P 1'
#
loop_
_entity.id
_entity.type
_entity.pdbx_description
1 polymer ?
#
loop_
_entity_poly.entity_id
_entity_poly.type
_entity_poly.pdbx_seq_one_letter_code
_entity_poly.pdbx_strand_id
1 'polypeptide(L)'
;MQLMNVEVAMFKFVSAIFAATLLVSSVSCGPPTTPIPGASAARSSIEGRVTRIERGPEDDLQQNVRITVAVGDGSELDVDLAPGWVLDEHGLRLEKEDAVAIEARSVAGGLEATSIRSSGPRIDLRAQDGKPLWHPKK
;
A
#
# COMPACT_ATOMS: atom_id res chain seq x y z
N MET A 1 -32.14 -17.42 -52.63
CA MET A 1 -31.02 -18.25 -52.12
C MET A 1 -31.15 -18.30 -50.60
N GLN A 2 -30.97 -19.50 -50.05
CA GLN A 2 -31.42 -19.96 -48.74
C GLN A 2 -30.90 -19.17 -47.53
N LEU A 3 -31.78 -19.05 -46.53
CA LEU A 3 -31.45 -18.96 -45.10
C LEU A 3 -30.68 -20.21 -44.64
N MET A 4 -29.70 -20.01 -43.74
CA MET A 4 -29.28 -20.95 -42.69
C MET A 4 -28.58 -20.08 -41.62
N ASN A 5 -29.23 -19.73 -40.51
CA ASN A 5 -29.51 -20.51 -39.29
C ASN A 5 -28.26 -20.89 -38.48
N VAL A 6 -28.35 -20.55 -37.18
CA VAL A 6 -28.03 -21.28 -35.92
C VAL A 6 -27.72 -20.15 -34.92
N GLU A 7 -28.59 -19.62 -34.06
CA GLU A 7 -29.60 -20.13 -33.12
C GLU A 7 -29.07 -20.84 -31.84
N VAL A 8 -29.57 -20.33 -30.70
CA VAL A 8 -29.73 -20.89 -29.33
C VAL A 8 -28.47 -21.19 -28.49
N ALA A 9 -28.43 -21.05 -27.15
CA ALA A 9 -29.43 -20.83 -26.09
C ALA A 9 -28.69 -20.26 -24.85
N MET A 10 -29.12 -19.18 -24.21
CA MET A 10 -30.07 -19.14 -23.08
C MET A 10 -30.22 -20.48 -22.32
N PHE A 11 -29.49 -20.66 -21.20
CA PHE A 11 -29.85 -21.66 -20.20
C PHE A 11 -30.13 -20.98 -18.86
N LYS A 12 -31.39 -21.12 -18.47
CA LYS A 12 -32.03 -20.63 -17.26
C LYS A 12 -32.35 -21.85 -16.41
N PHE A 13 -32.32 -21.66 -15.08
CA PHE A 13 -32.82 -22.55 -14.02
C PHE A 13 -32.06 -23.86 -13.79
N VAL A 14 -31.65 -24.11 -12.55
CA VAL A 14 -32.43 -24.95 -11.61
C VAL A 14 -32.12 -24.48 -10.18
N SER A 15 -33.18 -24.04 -9.51
CA SER A 15 -33.24 -23.95 -8.05
C SER A 15 -33.46 -25.36 -7.52
N ALA A 16 -32.56 -25.86 -6.67
CA ALA A 16 -32.77 -27.08 -5.92
C ALA A 16 -32.50 -26.78 -4.44
N ILE A 17 -33.59 -26.67 -3.70
CA ILE A 17 -33.62 -26.65 -2.24
C ILE A 17 -33.19 -28.04 -1.78
N PHE A 18 -32.06 -28.14 -1.08
CA PHE A 18 -31.72 -29.31 -0.28
C PHE A 18 -31.61 -28.89 1.17
N ALA A 19 -32.68 -29.15 1.92
CA ALA A 19 -32.65 -29.22 3.37
C ALA A 19 -32.24 -30.64 3.75
N ALA A 20 -31.09 -30.80 4.40
CA ALA A 20 -30.78 -31.98 5.22
C ALA A 20 -29.70 -31.61 6.23
N THR A 21 -30.14 -31.43 7.47
CA THR A 21 -29.37 -31.24 8.70
C THR A 21 -28.54 -32.49 9.02
N LEU A 22 -27.23 -32.35 9.26
CA LEU A 22 -26.46 -33.27 10.12
C LEU A 22 -25.29 -32.51 10.77
N LEU A 23 -25.30 -32.50 12.10
CA LEU A 23 -24.26 -32.02 13.00
C LEU A 23 -23.04 -32.94 12.97
N VAL A 24 -21.85 -32.38 12.71
CA VAL A 24 -20.58 -32.86 13.31
C VAL A 24 -19.71 -31.64 13.63
N SER A 25 -19.57 -31.37 14.92
CA SER A 25 -18.68 -30.37 15.49
C SER A 25 -17.26 -30.91 15.54
N SER A 26 -16.46 -30.69 14.50
CA SER A 26 -15.01 -30.85 14.63
C SER A 26 -14.41 -29.57 15.19
N VAL A 27 -14.33 -29.54 16.53
CA VAL A 27 -13.50 -28.58 17.28
C VAL A 27 -12.05 -28.86 16.90
N SER A 28 -11.60 -28.28 15.80
CA SER A 28 -10.18 -28.22 15.49
C SER A 28 -9.58 -27.17 16.42
N CYS A 29 -9.13 -27.61 17.59
CA CYS A 29 -8.18 -26.88 18.42
C CYS A 29 -6.87 -26.71 17.62
N GLY A 30 -6.84 -25.74 16.71
CA GLY A 30 -5.59 -25.11 16.34
C GLY A 30 -5.10 -24.34 17.56
N PRO A 31 -3.79 -24.38 17.91
CA PRO A 31 -3.29 -23.47 18.92
C PRO A 31 -3.62 -22.04 18.46
N PRO A 32 -4.09 -21.15 19.36
CA PRO A 32 -4.15 -19.74 19.02
C PRO A 32 -2.74 -19.33 18.62
N THR A 33 -2.52 -19.02 17.34
CA THR A 33 -1.32 -18.29 16.93
C THR A 33 -1.47 -16.91 17.54
N THR A 34 -1.01 -16.76 18.77
CA THR A 34 -0.76 -15.47 19.37
C THR A 34 0.17 -14.74 18.40
N PRO A 35 -0.18 -13.55 17.88
CA PRO A 35 0.84 -12.71 17.27
C PRO A 35 1.88 -12.46 18.35
N ILE A 36 3.08 -13.01 18.18
CA ILE A 36 4.20 -12.78 19.08
C ILE A 36 4.49 -11.28 18.98
N PRO A 37 4.26 -10.46 20.03
CA PRO A 37 4.71 -9.08 20.04
C PRO A 37 6.20 -9.15 20.38
N GLY A 38 7.01 -9.41 19.37
CA GLY A 38 8.44 -9.67 19.51
C GLY A 38 9.22 -8.95 18.43
N ALA A 39 9.66 -7.73 18.76
CA ALA A 39 10.71 -7.00 18.06
C ALA A 39 10.52 -6.78 16.55
N SER A 40 9.35 -6.26 16.14
CA SER A 40 9.29 -5.50 14.89
C SER A 40 9.66 -4.07 15.24
N ALA A 41 10.78 -3.56 14.73
CA ALA A 41 11.04 -2.12 14.70
C ALA A 41 9.74 -1.46 14.25
N ALA A 42 9.12 -0.65 15.12
CA ALA A 42 7.72 -0.23 14.99
C ALA A 42 7.47 0.35 13.60
N ARG A 43 6.95 -0.50 12.72
CA ARG A 43 6.56 -0.14 11.36
C ARG A 43 5.10 0.25 11.43
N SER A 44 4.83 1.41 10.85
CA SER A 44 3.49 1.95 10.73
C SER A 44 3.08 1.86 9.27
N SER A 45 2.01 1.11 9.01
CA SER A 45 1.30 1.17 7.73
C SER A 45 0.38 2.38 7.77
N ILE A 46 0.51 3.25 6.78
CA ILE A 46 -0.21 4.52 6.66
C ILE A 46 -0.95 4.50 5.33
N GLU A 47 -2.27 4.62 5.37
CA GLU A 47 -3.12 4.75 4.19
C GLU A 47 -3.89 6.07 4.28
N GLY A 48 -3.80 6.89 3.24
CA GLY A 48 -4.39 8.22 3.28
C GLY A 48 -4.27 8.99 1.97
N ARG A 49 -4.53 10.29 2.04
CA ARG A 49 -4.36 11.22 0.91
C ARG A 49 -3.28 12.25 1.18
N VAL A 50 -2.49 12.56 0.17
CA VAL A 50 -1.45 13.60 0.25
C VAL A 50 -2.11 14.97 0.35
N THR A 51 -1.87 15.70 1.43
CA THR A 51 -2.41 17.08 1.61
C THR A 51 -1.36 18.14 1.31
N ARG A 52 -0.08 17.80 1.48
CA ARG A 52 1.07 18.69 1.22
C ARG A 52 2.26 17.90 0.70
N ILE A 53 3.04 18.53 -0.17
CA ILE A 53 4.33 18.03 -0.66
C ILE A 53 5.35 19.15 -0.50
N GLU A 54 6.42 18.88 0.22
CA GLU A 54 7.56 19.77 0.44
C GLU A 54 8.77 19.17 -0.26
N ARG A 55 9.27 19.87 -1.28
CA ARG A 55 10.50 19.52 -1.99
C ARG A 55 11.55 20.56 -1.61
N GLY A 56 12.76 20.10 -1.32
CA GLY A 56 13.92 20.99 -1.18
C GLY A 56 14.16 21.79 -2.47
N PRO A 57 15.00 22.84 -2.41
CA PRO A 57 15.41 23.56 -3.63
C PRO A 57 16.01 22.58 -4.65
N GLU A 58 15.76 22.81 -5.94
CA GLU A 58 16.18 21.89 -7.01
C GLU A 58 17.69 21.63 -7.03
N ASP A 59 18.49 22.60 -6.56
CA ASP A 59 19.94 22.48 -6.45
C ASP A 59 20.40 21.56 -5.30
N ASP A 60 19.52 21.26 -4.33
CA ASP A 60 19.81 20.35 -3.21
C ASP A 60 19.21 18.97 -3.46
N LEU A 61 19.80 18.27 -4.43
CA LEU A 61 19.41 16.91 -4.84
C LEU A 61 19.54 15.86 -3.73
N GLN A 62 20.12 16.20 -2.58
CA GLN A 62 20.24 15.30 -1.44
C GLN A 62 19.09 15.44 -0.44
N GLN A 63 18.26 16.49 -0.55
CA GLN A 63 17.10 16.62 0.31
C GLN A 63 16.00 15.63 -0.04
N ASN A 64 15.52 14.94 0.99
CA ASN A 64 14.36 14.08 0.89
C ASN A 64 13.11 14.92 0.59
N VAL A 65 12.20 14.35 -0.20
CA VAL A 65 10.85 14.90 -0.33
C VAL A 65 10.09 14.55 0.95
N ARG A 66 9.46 15.55 1.57
CA ARG A 66 8.55 15.36 2.70
C ARG A 66 7.12 15.51 2.22
N ILE A 67 6.25 14.62 2.65
CA ILE A 67 4.81 14.71 2.37
C ILE A 67 4.02 14.73 3.66
N THR A 68 2.90 15.43 3.66
CA THR A 68 1.88 15.34 4.72
C THR A 68 0.73 14.50 4.18
N VAL A 69 0.31 13.49 4.95
CA VAL A 69 -0.76 12.56 4.59
C VAL A 69 -1.90 12.68 5.59
N ALA A 70 -3.09 13.01 5.11
CA ALA A 70 -4.31 12.92 5.89
C ALA A 70 -4.81 11.47 5.93
N VAL A 71 -4.95 10.92 7.13
CA VAL A 71 -5.42 9.56 7.38
C VAL A 71 -6.89 9.57 7.81
N GLY A 72 -7.54 8.39 7.81
CA GLY A 72 -9.00 8.27 7.92
C GLY A 72 -9.65 8.82 9.21
N ASP A 73 -8.89 9.02 10.28
CA ASP A 73 -9.36 9.62 11.52
C ASP A 73 -9.27 11.16 11.53
N GLY A 74 -8.83 11.76 10.41
CA GLY A 74 -8.66 13.20 10.26
C GLY A 74 -7.34 13.73 10.79
N SER A 75 -6.45 12.87 11.31
CA SER A 75 -5.08 13.27 11.66
C SER A 75 -4.20 13.40 10.40
N GLU A 76 -3.15 14.19 10.52
CA GLU A 76 -2.16 14.39 9.47
C GLU A 76 -0.79 13.87 9.95
N LEU A 77 -0.08 13.18 9.06
CA LEU A 77 1.24 12.60 9.34
C LEU A 77 2.26 13.11 8.33
N ASP A 78 3.36 13.67 8.83
CA ASP A 78 4.52 14.04 8.02
C ASP A 78 5.44 12.84 7.83
N VAL A 79 5.74 12.54 6.56
CA VAL A 79 6.55 11.39 6.17
C VAL A 79 7.67 11.82 5.23
N ASP A 80 8.91 11.51 5.63
CA ASP A 80 10.11 11.70 4.82
C ASP A 80 10.27 10.53 3.83
N LEU A 81 10.19 10.83 2.54
CA LEU A 81 10.40 9.89 1.44
C LEU A 81 11.88 9.81 1.06
N ALA A 82 12.16 9.47 -0.19
CA ALA A 82 13.47 9.59 -0.81
C ALA A 82 13.64 10.98 -1.46
N PRO A 83 14.86 11.34 -1.87
CA PRO A 83 15.08 12.52 -2.69
C PRO A 83 14.27 12.50 -3.98
N GLY A 84 13.93 13.69 -4.49
CA GLY A 84 13.04 13.84 -5.65
C GLY A 84 13.51 13.02 -6.86
N TRP A 85 14.81 13.06 -7.14
CA TRP A 85 15.39 12.30 -8.27
C TRP A 85 15.21 10.79 -8.16
N VAL A 86 15.16 10.22 -6.95
CA VAL A 86 14.91 8.78 -6.74
C VAL A 86 13.45 8.48 -7.11
N LEU A 87 12.53 9.32 -6.65
CA LEU A 87 11.10 9.16 -6.95
C LEU A 87 10.86 9.29 -8.46
N ASP A 88 11.51 10.26 -9.11
CA ASP A 88 11.41 10.48 -10.55
C ASP A 88 11.98 9.31 -11.38
N GLU A 89 13.10 8.70 -10.96
CA GLU A 89 13.67 7.49 -11.59
C GLU A 89 12.72 6.29 -11.52
N HIS A 90 11.94 6.18 -10.46
CA HIS A 90 10.89 5.18 -10.31
C HIS A 90 9.56 5.58 -10.97
N GLY A 91 9.50 6.75 -11.63
CA GLY A 91 8.28 7.28 -12.25
C GLY A 91 7.20 7.65 -11.25
N LEU A 92 7.53 7.81 -9.97
CA LEU A 92 6.59 8.19 -8.92
C LEU A 92 6.42 9.71 -8.91
N ARG A 93 5.30 10.18 -9.45
CA ARG A 93 4.87 11.56 -9.34
C ARG A 93 3.72 11.63 -8.35
N LEU A 94 3.98 12.24 -7.20
CA LEU A 94 2.96 12.53 -6.20
C LEU A 94 2.40 13.91 -6.44
N GLU A 95 1.08 14.01 -6.36
CA GLU A 95 0.31 15.24 -6.40
C GLU A 95 -0.55 15.38 -5.14
N LYS A 96 -1.08 16.58 -4.93
CA LYS A 96 -2.05 16.80 -3.85
C LYS A 96 -3.32 16.00 -4.14
N GLU A 97 -3.92 15.46 -3.09
CA GLU A 97 -5.07 14.55 -3.08
C GLU A 97 -4.79 13.13 -3.59
N ASP A 98 -3.54 12.80 -3.96
CA ASP A 98 -3.21 11.43 -4.33
C ASP A 98 -3.43 10.47 -3.16
N ALA A 99 -4.10 9.36 -3.45
CA ALA A 99 -4.18 8.24 -2.53
C ALA A 99 -2.81 7.54 -2.46
N VAL A 100 -2.35 7.30 -1.23
CA VAL A 100 -1.07 6.65 -0.96
C VAL A 100 -1.20 5.59 0.13
N ALA A 101 -0.44 4.52 -0.03
CA ALA A 101 -0.19 3.50 0.99
C ALA A 101 1.32 3.47 1.25
N ILE A 102 1.71 3.69 2.50
CA ILE A 102 3.10 3.91 2.91
C ILE A 102 3.42 2.96 4.05
N GLU A 103 4.53 2.25 3.92
CA GLU A 103 5.17 1.58 5.05
C GLU A 103 6.24 2.52 5.60
N ALA A 104 6.08 2.99 6.82
CA ALA A 104 7.02 3.90 7.45
C ALA A 104 7.62 3.33 8.74
N ARG A 105 8.77 3.87 9.13
CA ARG A 105 9.40 3.61 10.43
C ARG A 105 9.46 4.91 11.21
N SER A 106 9.17 4.84 12.50
CA SER A 106 9.40 5.97 13.40
C SER A 106 10.89 6.15 13.70
N VAL A 107 11.38 7.37 13.54
CA VAL A 107 12.75 7.78 13.89
C VAL A 107 12.72 9.02 14.78
N ALA A 108 13.86 9.36 15.38
CA ALA A 108 14.02 10.61 16.11
C ALA A 108 13.86 11.78 15.12
N GLY A 109 12.68 12.41 15.10
CA GLY A 109 12.38 13.54 14.22
C GLY A 109 11.23 13.32 13.24
N GLY A 110 10.63 12.12 13.16
CA GLY A 110 9.45 11.90 12.33
C GLY A 110 9.27 10.46 11.84
N LEU A 111 8.63 10.33 10.68
CA LEU A 111 8.40 9.07 9.99
C LEU A 111 9.24 9.01 8.73
N GLU A 112 10.01 7.94 8.54
CA GLU A 112 10.72 7.67 7.30
C GLU A 112 10.00 6.58 6.52
N ALA A 113 9.63 6.85 5.27
CA ALA A 113 9.05 5.85 4.40
C ALA A 113 10.10 4.80 4.02
N THR A 114 9.77 3.54 4.27
CA THR A 114 10.49 2.37 3.78
C THR A 114 9.98 1.95 2.40
N SER A 115 8.68 2.09 2.16
CA SER A 115 8.09 1.88 0.84
C SER A 115 6.85 2.76 0.65
N ILE A 116 6.52 3.04 -0.60
CA ILE A 116 5.32 3.80 -0.96
C ILE A 116 4.65 3.16 -2.17
N ARG A 117 3.32 3.24 -2.20
CA ARG A 117 2.49 2.93 -3.33
C ARG A 117 1.47 4.05 -3.51
N SER A 118 1.27 4.49 -4.75
CA SER A 118 0.18 5.39 -5.12
C SER A 118 -0.68 4.68 -6.19
N SER A 119 -0.85 5.27 -7.37
CA SER A 119 -1.57 4.67 -8.50
C SER A 119 -0.85 3.48 -9.16
N GLY A 120 0.44 3.31 -8.87
CA GLY A 120 1.32 2.34 -9.52
C GLY A 120 1.77 1.14 -8.66
N PRO A 121 2.87 0.48 -9.04
CA PRO A 121 3.49 -0.56 -8.22
C PRO A 121 4.03 0.04 -6.92
N ARG A 122 4.24 -0.84 -5.95
CA ARG A 122 4.98 -0.49 -4.72
C ARG A 122 6.44 -0.22 -5.08
N ILE A 123 6.98 0.85 -4.52
CA ILE A 123 8.39 1.23 -4.64
C ILE A 123 9.01 1.13 -3.26
N ASP A 124 10.05 0.32 -3.13
CA ASP A 124 10.85 0.26 -1.91
C ASP A 124 11.90 1.38 -1.96
N LEU A 125 11.85 2.25 -0.96
CA LEU A 125 12.73 3.41 -0.83
C LEU A 125 13.92 3.05 0.07
N ARG A 126 13.65 2.40 1.21
CA ARG A 126 14.66 2.03 2.19
C ARG A 126 14.53 0.54 2.51
N ALA A 127 15.65 -0.07 2.88
CA ALA A 127 15.67 -1.43 3.42
C ALA A 127 14.96 -1.49 4.78
N GLN A 128 14.76 -2.69 5.30
CA GLN A 128 14.08 -2.92 6.57
C GLN A 128 14.80 -2.28 7.78
N ASP A 129 16.12 -2.14 7.71
CA ASP A 129 16.95 -1.42 8.68
C ASP A 129 16.94 0.11 8.45
N GLY A 130 16.14 0.56 7.47
CA GLY A 130 15.99 1.94 7.03
C GLY A 130 17.19 2.53 6.31
N LYS A 131 18.16 1.70 5.91
CA LYS A 131 19.22 2.13 5.01
C LYS A 131 18.60 2.54 3.65
N PRO A 132 18.96 3.69 3.07
CA PRO A 132 18.48 4.06 1.74
C PRO A 132 18.93 3.03 0.71
N LEU A 133 18.03 2.71 -0.24
CA LEU A 133 18.35 1.83 -1.37
C LEU A 133 19.00 2.62 -2.54
N TRP A 134 19.05 3.93 -2.43
CA TRP A 134 19.71 4.82 -3.38
C TRP A 134 21.11 5.22 -2.89
N HIS A 135 21.95 5.62 -3.85
CA HIS A 135 23.26 6.19 -3.58
C HIS A 135 23.21 7.71 -3.80
N PRO A 136 23.88 8.52 -2.96
CA PRO A 136 23.96 9.96 -3.20
C PRO A 136 24.53 10.24 -4.60
N LYS A 137 23.85 11.09 -5.37
CA LYS A 137 24.43 11.64 -6.60
C LYS A 137 25.55 12.61 -6.19
N LYS A 138 26.71 12.47 -6.83
CA LYS A 138 27.89 13.32 -6.62
C LYS A 138 27.81 14.57 -7.49
#